data_AF-A0A6P8Y6Q8-F1
#
_entry.id   AF-A0A6P8Y6Q8-F1
#
_cell.length_a   1.000
_cell.length_b   1.000
_cell.length_c   1.000
_cell.angle_alpha   90.00
_cell.angle_beta   90.00
_cell.angle_gamma   90.00
#
_symmetry.space_group_name_H-M   'P 1'
#
loop_
_entity.id
_entity.type
_entity.pdbx_description
1 polymer ?
#
loop_
_entity_poly.entity_id
_entity_poly.type
_entity_poly.pdbx_seq_one_letter_code
_entity_poly.pdbx_strand_id
1 'polypeptide(L)'
;MAMQLLVTFAPADWDEATTSIKFLTGTNGIMIYPGMAAALMLLYVRVGVHWPCVAGAIKRLEARLARGDYPTVNLGPQIRWVTMAFLFASFVIEILVDTVPYCLGVIREARFEGSSEFIRELFFTTIPQFRNFPNAYSTALALWCFLLRFQTKCVMVYSDLLLGTLSCVLAALFASVKERVRAGDFETMTDRDWQDIRETYNAVLDLTAALNRLLGPIILISYTSGLWFICGGILLLLAGGATEPSKQVYLFLSMVFWSVRLVLATIAMSSVFEQNKAFRRHLHAVPSALYGYEVNRLTMQACHSEVGLTGMDFFTVTRSVLLTLVGTVASYEVVLMQFSR
;
A
#
# COMPACT_ATOMS: atom_id res chain seq x y z
N MET A 1 9.80 -16.60 14.79
CA MET A 1 10.00 -18.07 14.69
C MET A 1 10.43 -18.52 13.29
N ALA A 2 9.85 -18.02 12.20
CA ALA A 2 10.30 -18.35 10.83
C ALA A 2 11.72 -17.85 10.49
N MET A 3 12.21 -16.81 11.16
CA MET A 3 13.53 -16.20 10.91
C MET A 3 14.69 -16.87 11.67
N GLN A 4 14.41 -17.67 12.71
CA GLN A 4 15.43 -18.38 13.49
C GLN A 4 15.90 -19.68 12.82
N LEU A 5 15.09 -20.26 11.93
CA LEU A 5 15.48 -21.42 11.12
C LEU A 5 16.41 -21.06 9.95
N LEU A 6 16.54 -19.77 9.61
CA LEU A 6 17.43 -19.29 8.56
C LEU A 6 18.89 -19.10 9.03
N VAL A 7 19.11 -19.03 10.35
CA VAL A 7 20.45 -18.80 10.94
C VAL A 7 21.22 -20.10 11.12
N THR A 8 20.55 -21.26 11.19
CA THR A 8 21.20 -22.54 11.54
C THR A 8 21.89 -23.26 10.38
N PHE A 9 21.91 -22.70 9.16
CA PHE A 9 22.52 -23.32 7.97
C PHE A 9 23.63 -22.49 7.29
N ALA A 10 24.27 -21.55 8.00
CA ALA A 10 25.39 -20.78 7.43
C ALA A 10 26.76 -21.39 7.81
N PRO A 11 27.57 -21.88 6.84
CA PRO A 11 28.97 -22.26 7.07
C PRO A 11 29.86 -21.02 7.33
N ALA A 12 31.05 -21.17 7.91
CA ALA A 12 31.76 -20.13 8.65
C ALA A 12 32.46 -18.98 7.86
N ASP A 13 32.32 -18.89 6.53
CA ASP A 13 33.12 -17.96 5.70
C ASP A 13 32.26 -16.98 4.87
N TRP A 14 31.41 -16.16 5.50
CA TRP A 14 30.59 -15.14 4.81
C TRP A 14 31.02 -13.72 5.15
N ASP A 15 31.58 -13.00 4.16
CA ASP A 15 31.67 -11.54 4.22
C ASP A 15 30.24 -10.93 4.19
N GLU A 16 29.79 -10.39 5.32
CA GLU A 16 28.39 -9.97 5.54
C GLU A 16 27.93 -8.83 4.61
N ALA A 17 28.83 -7.94 4.21
CA ALA A 17 28.51 -6.76 3.38
C ALA A 17 28.25 -7.13 1.91
N THR A 18 29.09 -7.98 1.32
CA THR A 18 28.90 -8.52 -0.05
C THR A 18 27.71 -9.48 -0.12
N THR A 19 27.39 -10.17 0.98
CA THR A 19 26.26 -11.10 1.06
C THR A 19 24.92 -10.36 1.16
N SER A 20 24.85 -9.27 1.93
CA SER A 20 23.65 -8.42 2.02
C SER A 20 23.31 -7.76 0.68
N ILE A 21 24.33 -7.28 -0.04
CA ILE A 21 24.20 -6.79 -1.41
C ILE A 21 23.73 -7.91 -2.33
N LYS A 22 24.34 -9.11 -2.29
CA LYS A 22 23.91 -10.28 -3.10
C LYS A 22 22.53 -10.85 -2.71
N PHE A 23 22.03 -10.63 -1.51
CA PHE A 23 20.69 -11.08 -1.09
C PHE A 23 19.60 -10.16 -1.65
N LEU A 24 19.85 -8.84 -1.65
CA LEU A 24 18.98 -7.82 -2.22
C LEU A 24 19.06 -7.70 -3.75
N THR A 25 20.27 -7.84 -4.32
CA THR A 25 20.53 -7.77 -5.76
C THR A 25 20.58 -9.14 -6.45
N GLY A 26 20.64 -10.24 -5.69
CA GLY A 26 20.69 -11.59 -6.23
C GLY A 26 19.34 -12.32 -6.19
N THR A 27 19.44 -13.63 -6.42
CA THR A 27 18.41 -14.63 -6.76
C THR A 27 17.09 -14.52 -5.99
N ASN A 28 17.10 -14.04 -4.75
CA ASN A 28 15.92 -13.96 -3.90
C ASN A 28 15.10 -12.68 -4.11
N GLY A 29 15.73 -11.50 -4.22
CA GLY A 29 15.03 -10.24 -4.46
C GLY A 29 14.31 -10.18 -5.82
N ILE A 30 14.90 -10.81 -6.84
CA ILE A 30 14.37 -10.90 -8.21
C ILE A 30 13.14 -11.83 -8.29
N MET A 31 13.01 -12.82 -7.41
CA MET A 31 11.82 -13.71 -7.38
C MET A 31 10.72 -13.23 -6.43
N ILE A 32 11.09 -12.59 -5.31
CA ILE A 32 10.12 -12.11 -4.31
C ILE A 32 9.17 -11.07 -4.90
N TYR A 33 9.70 -10.09 -5.63
CA TYR A 33 8.88 -9.00 -6.16
C TYR A 33 7.86 -9.43 -7.24
N PRO A 34 8.25 -10.21 -8.27
CA PRO A 34 7.28 -10.83 -9.19
C PRO A 34 6.34 -11.82 -8.50
N GLY A 35 6.81 -12.55 -7.49
CA GLY A 35 5.97 -13.46 -6.70
C GLY A 35 4.87 -12.72 -5.94
N MET A 36 5.19 -11.58 -5.31
CA MET A 36 4.20 -10.70 -4.68
C MET A 36 3.21 -10.13 -5.70
N ALA A 37 3.68 -9.73 -6.89
CA ALA A 37 2.79 -9.25 -7.94
C ALA A 37 1.89 -10.36 -8.50
N ALA A 38 2.38 -11.59 -8.67
CA ALA A 38 1.57 -12.73 -9.06
C ALA A 38 0.48 -13.02 -8.02
N ALA A 39 0.82 -12.98 -6.72
CA ALA A 39 -0.15 -13.11 -5.64
C ALA A 39 -1.22 -11.99 -5.70
N LEU A 40 -0.82 -10.74 -5.95
CA LEU A 40 -1.75 -9.63 -6.15
C LEU A 40 -2.68 -9.86 -7.36
N MET A 41 -2.15 -10.33 -8.49
CA MET A 41 -2.97 -10.66 -9.66
C MET A 41 -4.04 -11.70 -9.35
N LEU A 42 -3.71 -12.74 -8.58
CA LEU A 42 -4.70 -13.73 -8.14
C LEU A 42 -5.76 -13.11 -7.21
N LEU A 43 -5.35 -12.23 -6.30
CA LEU A 43 -6.28 -11.49 -5.46
C LEU A 43 -7.18 -10.57 -6.27
N TYR A 44 -6.70 -9.99 -7.38
CA TYR A 44 -7.53 -9.16 -8.25
C TYR A 44 -8.62 -9.93 -8.97
N VAL A 45 -8.41 -11.20 -9.29
CA VAL A 45 -9.50 -12.06 -9.76
C VAL A 45 -10.61 -12.14 -8.71
N ARG A 46 -10.24 -12.34 -7.44
CA ARG A 46 -11.19 -12.36 -6.32
C ARG A 46 -11.90 -11.01 -6.13
N VAL A 47 -11.17 -9.90 -6.26
CA VAL A 47 -11.74 -8.54 -6.25
C VAL A 47 -12.78 -8.40 -7.36
N GLY A 48 -12.44 -8.78 -8.60
CA GLY A 48 -13.35 -8.70 -9.74
C GLY A 48 -14.65 -9.47 -9.55
N VAL A 49 -14.57 -10.67 -8.96
CA VAL A 49 -15.76 -11.50 -8.67
C VAL A 49 -16.68 -10.86 -7.62
N HIS A 50 -16.11 -10.26 -6.55
CA HIS A 50 -16.91 -9.69 -5.46
C HIS A 50 -17.25 -8.20 -5.66
N TRP A 51 -16.63 -7.55 -6.63
CA TRP A 51 -16.80 -6.13 -6.91
C TRP A 51 -18.25 -5.69 -7.12
N PRO A 52 -19.10 -6.40 -7.89
CA PRO A 52 -20.49 -5.98 -8.08
C PRO A 52 -21.27 -5.87 -6.76
N CYS A 53 -20.98 -6.75 -5.79
CA CYS A 53 -21.61 -6.72 -4.47
C CYS A 53 -21.17 -5.48 -3.67
N VAL A 54 -19.86 -5.21 -3.64
CA VAL A 54 -19.29 -4.06 -2.92
C VAL A 54 -19.73 -2.75 -3.56
N ALA A 55 -19.63 -2.61 -4.89
CA ALA A 55 -20.07 -1.43 -5.61
C ALA A 55 -21.57 -1.18 -5.44
N GLY A 56 -22.38 -2.24 -5.44
CA GLY A 56 -23.82 -2.15 -5.14
C GLY A 56 -24.09 -1.66 -3.71
N ALA A 57 -23.33 -2.13 -2.72
CA ALA A 57 -23.43 -1.66 -1.34
C ALA A 57 -23.06 -0.18 -1.19
N ILE A 58 -21.96 0.26 -1.81
CA ILE A 58 -21.54 1.67 -1.85
C ILE A 58 -22.66 2.53 -2.45
N LYS A 59 -23.15 2.16 -3.64
CA LYS A 59 -24.19 2.93 -4.34
C LYS A 59 -25.50 3.03 -3.53
N ARG A 60 -25.90 1.94 -2.86
CA ARG A 60 -27.09 1.95 -1.97
C ARG A 60 -26.89 2.88 -0.78
N LEU A 61 -25.68 2.91 -0.22
CA LEU A 61 -25.35 3.75 0.92
C LEU A 61 -25.26 5.23 0.53
N GLU A 62 -24.64 5.54 -0.62
CA GLU A 62 -24.67 6.89 -1.21
C GLU A 62 -26.09 7.35 -1.49
N ALA A 63 -26.96 6.48 -2.04
CA ALA A 63 -28.36 6.79 -2.25
C ALA A 63 -29.18 6.92 -0.95
N ARG A 64 -28.77 6.27 0.14
CA ARG A 64 -29.37 6.47 1.48
C ARG A 64 -28.95 7.83 2.03
N LEU A 65 -27.66 8.16 1.97
CA LEU A 65 -27.13 9.45 2.42
C LEU A 65 -27.73 10.62 1.63
N ALA A 66 -27.89 10.48 0.31
CA ALA A 66 -28.50 11.51 -0.52
C ALA A 66 -30.01 11.70 -0.29
N ARG A 67 -30.70 10.67 0.23
CA ARG A 67 -32.13 10.76 0.59
C ARG A 67 -32.34 11.29 2.00
N GLY A 68 -31.38 11.09 2.89
CA GLY A 68 -31.39 11.68 4.23
C GLY A 68 -30.82 13.10 4.21
N ASP A 69 -30.99 13.81 5.33
CA ASP A 69 -30.41 15.14 5.54
C ASP A 69 -28.91 15.06 5.91
N TYR A 70 -28.14 14.25 5.17
CA TYR A 70 -26.69 14.12 5.34
C TYR A 70 -25.95 15.10 4.41
N PRO A 71 -24.93 15.82 4.90
CA PRO A 71 -24.15 16.71 4.06
C PRO A 71 -23.36 15.90 3.02
N THR A 72 -23.53 16.24 1.74
CA THR A 72 -22.81 15.58 0.64
C THR A 72 -21.35 16.03 0.60
N VAL A 73 -20.41 15.10 0.80
CA VAL A 73 -18.98 15.37 0.66
C VAL A 73 -18.55 15.11 -0.79
N ASN A 74 -18.45 16.16 -1.61
CA ASN A 74 -18.02 16.06 -3.01
C ASN A 74 -16.50 15.82 -3.15
N LEU A 75 -16.07 14.56 -2.99
CA LEU A 75 -14.66 14.16 -3.14
C LEU A 75 -14.27 13.78 -4.58
N GLY A 76 -15.23 13.68 -5.49
CA GLY A 76 -15.01 13.27 -6.88
C GLY A 76 -13.86 14.01 -7.60
N PRO A 77 -13.85 15.35 -7.68
CA PRO A 77 -12.79 16.07 -8.38
C PRO A 77 -11.43 15.97 -7.67
N GLN A 78 -11.41 15.96 -6.34
CA GLN A 78 -10.17 15.83 -5.56
C GLN A 78 -9.54 14.44 -5.75
N ILE A 79 -10.32 13.37 -5.65
CA ILE A 79 -9.85 12.00 -5.88
C ILE A 79 -9.32 11.83 -7.30
N ARG A 80 -10.02 12.39 -8.31
CA ARG A 80 -9.57 12.35 -9.71
C ARG A 80 -8.22 13.04 -9.89
N TRP A 81 -8.06 14.26 -9.38
CA TRP A 81 -6.80 14.98 -9.46
C TRP A 81 -5.66 14.26 -8.76
N VAL A 82 -5.88 13.76 -7.54
CA VAL A 82 -4.88 12.99 -6.78
C VAL A 82 -4.50 11.71 -7.52
N THR A 83 -5.48 10.99 -8.08
CA THR A 83 -5.25 9.76 -8.86
C THR A 83 -4.44 10.05 -10.12
N MET A 84 -4.79 11.10 -10.88
CA MET A 84 -4.05 11.48 -12.08
C MET A 84 -2.62 11.91 -11.76
N ALA A 85 -2.44 12.74 -10.72
CA ALA A 85 -1.12 13.17 -10.27
C ALA A 85 -0.26 11.97 -9.81
N PHE A 86 -0.85 11.02 -9.08
CA PHE A 86 -0.17 9.82 -8.62
C PHE A 86 0.26 8.91 -9.78
N LEU A 87 -0.62 8.69 -10.76
CA LEU A 87 -0.32 7.92 -11.96
C LEU A 87 0.80 8.57 -12.77
N PHE A 88 0.74 9.88 -12.97
CA PHE A 88 1.75 10.62 -13.70
C PHE A 88 3.11 10.57 -12.98
N ALA A 89 3.13 10.83 -11.67
CA ALA A 89 4.34 10.73 -10.87
C ALA A 89 4.94 9.32 -10.91
N SER A 90 4.09 8.28 -10.79
CA SER A 90 4.54 6.89 -10.87
C SER A 90 5.11 6.55 -12.25
N PHE A 91 4.46 6.99 -13.33
CA PHE A 91 4.95 6.77 -14.69
C PHE A 91 6.29 7.47 -14.95
N VAL A 92 6.40 8.75 -14.58
CA VAL A 92 7.63 9.54 -14.76
C VAL A 92 8.78 8.91 -13.97
N ILE A 93 8.55 8.52 -12.72
CA ILE A 93 9.60 7.95 -11.87
C ILE A 93 10.02 6.56 -12.38
N GLU A 94 9.09 5.68 -12.75
CA GLU A 94 9.44 4.36 -13.29
C GLU A 94 10.21 4.44 -14.62
N ILE A 95 9.92 5.44 -15.47
CA ILE A 95 10.70 5.66 -16.70
C ILE A 95 12.05 6.30 -16.38
N LEU A 96 12.05 7.41 -15.67
CA LEU A 96 13.23 8.26 -15.47
C LEU A 96 14.25 7.64 -14.51
N VAL A 97 13.74 6.96 -13.48
CA VAL A 97 14.57 6.40 -12.42
C VAL A 97 14.89 4.95 -12.78
N ASP A 98 13.91 4.09 -13.09
CA ASP A 98 14.19 2.67 -13.35
C ASP A 98 14.64 2.39 -14.79
N THR A 99 13.81 2.74 -15.79
CA THR A 99 14.00 2.26 -17.16
C THR A 99 15.18 2.91 -17.89
N VAL A 100 15.31 4.24 -17.79
CA VAL A 100 16.32 5.01 -18.54
C VAL A 100 17.75 4.73 -18.06
N PRO A 101 18.09 4.82 -16.76
CA PRO A 101 19.43 4.50 -16.27
C PRO A 101 19.81 3.05 -16.51
N TYR A 102 18.84 2.14 -16.46
CA TYR A 102 19.04 0.73 -16.76
C TYR A 102 19.46 0.50 -18.21
N CYS A 103 18.73 1.07 -19.17
CA CYS A 103 19.10 1.01 -20.59
C CYS A 103 20.44 1.71 -20.88
N LEU A 104 20.70 2.85 -20.24
CA LEU A 104 21.97 3.59 -20.42
C LEU A 104 23.18 2.83 -19.86
N GLY A 105 23.02 2.08 -18.76
CA GLY A 105 24.08 1.22 -18.23
C GLY A 105 24.48 0.14 -19.23
N VAL A 106 23.47 -0.53 -19.81
CA VAL A 106 23.66 -1.56 -20.84
C VAL A 106 24.30 -0.99 -22.11
N ILE A 107 23.92 0.22 -22.54
CA ILE A 107 24.52 0.95 -23.68
C ILE A 107 25.97 1.35 -23.42
N ARG A 108 26.35 1.65 -22.17
CA ARG A 108 27.72 2.05 -21.83
C ARG A 108 28.66 0.86 -21.71
N GLU A 109 28.19 -0.27 -21.19
CA GLU A 109 29.02 -1.44 -20.90
C GLU A 109 29.23 -2.36 -22.11
N ALA A 110 28.28 -2.41 -23.05
CA ALA A 110 28.36 -3.27 -24.22
C ALA A 110 28.44 -2.49 -25.53
N ARG A 111 29.43 -2.83 -26.37
CA ARG A 111 29.46 -2.39 -27.77
C ARG A 111 28.49 -3.25 -28.57
N PHE A 112 27.36 -2.67 -28.97
CA PHE A 112 26.36 -3.37 -29.77
C PHE A 112 26.64 -3.24 -31.26
N GLU A 113 26.73 -4.37 -31.96
CA GLU A 113 26.77 -4.41 -33.43
C GLU A 113 25.35 -4.48 -34.04
N GLY A 114 24.31 -4.76 -33.23
CA GLY A 114 22.92 -4.83 -33.68
C GLY A 114 21.87 -4.86 -32.55
N SER A 115 20.59 -4.73 -32.91
CA SER A 115 19.46 -4.64 -31.97
C SER A 115 19.14 -5.94 -31.23
N SER A 116 19.46 -7.10 -31.82
CA SER A 116 19.27 -8.42 -31.19
C SER A 116 20.23 -8.66 -30.02
N GLU A 117 21.47 -8.18 -30.14
CA GLU A 117 22.50 -8.27 -29.10
C GLU A 117 22.17 -7.34 -27.92
N PHE A 118 21.58 -6.17 -28.19
CA PHE A 118 21.06 -5.28 -27.15
C PHE A 118 19.99 -5.95 -26.30
N ILE A 119 18.98 -6.57 -26.92
CA ILE A 119 17.89 -7.26 -26.20
C ILE A 119 18.44 -8.43 -25.38
N ARG A 120 19.45 -9.14 -25.90
CA ARG A 120 20.10 -10.26 -25.22
C ARG A 120 20.84 -9.83 -23.96
N GLU A 121 21.65 -8.78 -24.05
CA GLU A 121 22.36 -8.25 -22.86
C GLU A 121 21.39 -7.62 -21.86
N LEU A 122 20.34 -6.94 -22.33
CA LEU A 122 19.29 -6.41 -21.48
C LEU A 122 18.58 -7.54 -20.70
N PHE A 123 18.32 -8.68 -21.35
CA PHE A 123 17.72 -9.85 -20.71
C PHE A 123 18.62 -10.46 -19.63
N PHE A 124 19.90 -10.73 -19.93
CA PHE A 124 20.82 -11.31 -18.95
C PHE A 124 21.15 -10.35 -17.80
N THR A 125 21.10 -9.04 -18.04
CA THR A 125 21.23 -8.05 -16.98
C THR A 125 19.96 -7.97 -16.11
N THR A 126 18.79 -8.29 -16.68
CA THR A 126 17.50 -8.26 -15.94
C THR A 126 17.38 -9.48 -15.05
N ILE A 127 17.80 -10.63 -15.55
CA ILE A 127 17.69 -11.92 -14.87
C ILE A 127 19.07 -12.61 -14.93
N PRO A 128 20.02 -12.21 -14.04
CA PRO A 128 21.40 -12.72 -14.06
C PRO A 128 21.48 -14.25 -13.96
N GLN A 129 20.45 -14.90 -13.41
CA GLN A 129 20.37 -16.35 -13.27
C GLN A 129 20.39 -17.08 -14.61
N PHE A 130 19.79 -16.49 -15.65
CA PHE A 130 19.76 -17.10 -16.98
C PHE A 130 21.13 -17.03 -17.68
N ARG A 131 22.10 -16.26 -17.16
CA ARG A 131 23.47 -16.25 -17.70
C ARG A 131 24.16 -17.61 -17.57
N ASN A 132 23.75 -18.43 -16.60
CA ASN A 132 24.24 -19.80 -16.43
C ASN A 132 23.61 -20.79 -17.43
N PHE A 133 22.54 -20.40 -18.12
CA PHE A 133 21.82 -21.20 -19.11
C PHE A 133 21.68 -20.44 -20.44
N PRO A 134 22.78 -20.13 -21.14
CA PRO A 134 22.76 -19.30 -22.34
C PRO A 134 21.92 -19.90 -23.48
N ASN A 135 21.82 -21.23 -23.53
CA ASN A 135 21.01 -21.95 -24.53
C ASN A 135 19.50 -21.83 -24.33
N ALA A 136 19.04 -21.31 -23.18
CA ALA A 136 17.62 -21.07 -22.90
C ALA A 136 17.14 -19.70 -23.42
N TYR A 137 18.03 -18.87 -23.97
CA TYR A 137 17.67 -17.57 -24.51
C TYR A 137 16.83 -17.70 -25.78
N SER A 138 15.68 -17.02 -25.79
CA SER A 138 14.87 -16.77 -26.98
C SER A 138 14.41 -15.33 -26.95
N THR A 139 14.37 -14.64 -28.09
CA THR A 139 13.87 -13.27 -28.19
C THR A 139 12.43 -13.17 -27.69
N ALA A 140 11.61 -14.20 -27.92
CA ALA A 140 10.25 -14.26 -27.40
C ALA A 140 10.21 -14.34 -25.86
N LEU A 141 11.13 -15.11 -25.25
CA LEU A 141 11.26 -15.20 -23.79
C LEU A 141 11.70 -13.86 -23.19
N ALA A 142 12.65 -13.17 -23.83
CA ALA A 142 13.10 -11.85 -23.39
C ALA A 142 11.96 -10.83 -23.41
N LEU A 143 11.21 -10.75 -24.51
CA LEU A 143 10.03 -9.89 -24.62
C LEU A 143 8.97 -10.23 -23.57
N TRP A 144 8.74 -11.51 -23.31
CA TRP A 144 7.81 -11.97 -22.27
C TRP A 144 8.25 -11.51 -20.87
N CYS A 145 9.55 -11.62 -20.55
CA CYS A 145 10.08 -11.15 -19.27
C CYS A 145 9.96 -9.63 -19.10
N PHE A 146 10.19 -8.84 -20.15
CA PHE A 146 9.95 -7.39 -20.10
C PHE A 146 8.48 -7.06 -19.87
N LEU A 147 7.57 -7.78 -20.52
CA LEU A 147 6.13 -7.62 -20.31
C LEU A 147 5.73 -7.94 -18.87
N LEU A 148 6.23 -9.06 -18.31
CA LEU A 148 5.98 -9.42 -16.90
C LEU A 148 6.53 -8.38 -15.93
N ARG A 149 7.71 -7.82 -16.19
CA ARG A 149 8.30 -6.76 -15.37
C ARG A 149 7.41 -5.51 -15.41
N PHE A 150 6.99 -5.08 -16.60
CA PHE A 150 6.07 -3.95 -16.75
C PHE A 150 4.73 -4.20 -16.03
N GLN A 151 4.15 -5.39 -16.22
CA GLN A 151 2.91 -5.79 -15.59
C GLN A 151 3.00 -5.76 -14.05
N THR A 152 4.11 -6.23 -13.49
CA THR A 152 4.39 -6.20 -12.05
C THR A 152 4.33 -4.76 -11.50
N LYS A 153 4.91 -3.80 -12.23
CA LYS A 153 4.84 -2.36 -11.87
C LYS A 153 3.40 -1.85 -11.91
N CYS A 154 2.67 -2.15 -13.00
CA CYS A 154 1.28 -1.73 -13.15
C CYS A 154 0.39 -2.26 -12.02
N VAL A 155 0.55 -3.54 -11.65
CA VAL A 155 -0.22 -4.18 -10.57
C VAL A 155 0.02 -3.49 -9.24
N MET A 156 1.26 -3.15 -8.91
CA MET A 156 1.57 -2.43 -7.66
C MET A 156 0.98 -1.02 -7.64
N VAL A 157 1.10 -0.27 -8.74
CA VAL A 157 0.52 1.08 -8.85
C VAL A 157 -1.01 1.01 -8.75
N TYR A 158 -1.63 0.01 -9.38
CA TYR A 158 -3.07 -0.21 -9.28
C TYR A 158 -3.51 -0.54 -7.84
N SER A 159 -2.73 -1.33 -7.09
CA SER A 159 -2.99 -1.61 -5.67
C SER A 159 -3.09 -0.35 -4.84
N ASP A 160 -2.09 0.53 -4.96
CA ASP A 160 -2.07 1.77 -4.18
C ASP A 160 -3.27 2.67 -4.50
N LEU A 161 -3.65 2.74 -5.78
CA LEU A 161 -4.81 3.50 -6.21
C LEU A 161 -6.13 2.90 -5.73
N LEU A 162 -6.29 1.58 -5.83
CA LEU A 162 -7.49 0.90 -5.35
C LEU A 162 -7.65 1.10 -3.85
N LEU A 163 -6.59 0.86 -3.08
CA LEU A 163 -6.60 1.05 -1.63
C LEU A 163 -6.88 2.51 -1.27
N GLY A 164 -6.18 3.46 -1.90
CA GLY A 164 -6.37 4.89 -1.65
C GLY A 164 -7.78 5.38 -1.97
N THR A 165 -8.31 5.04 -3.15
CA THR A 165 -9.65 5.48 -3.58
C THR A 165 -10.76 4.89 -2.73
N LEU A 166 -10.72 3.59 -2.42
CA LEU A 166 -11.72 2.95 -1.54
C LEU A 166 -11.64 3.47 -0.11
N SER A 167 -10.43 3.77 0.38
CA SER A 167 -10.25 4.41 1.68
C SER A 167 -10.87 5.80 1.72
N CYS A 168 -10.67 6.61 0.67
CA CYS A 168 -11.27 7.94 0.56
C CYS A 168 -12.80 7.88 0.51
N VAL A 169 -13.38 6.95 -0.27
CA VAL A 169 -14.83 6.72 -0.31
C VAL A 169 -15.35 6.34 1.07
N LEU A 170 -14.71 5.39 1.75
CA LEU A 170 -15.14 4.95 3.06
C LEU A 170 -15.02 6.05 4.13
N ALA A 171 -13.93 6.82 4.09
CA ALA A 171 -13.74 7.98 4.95
C ALA A 171 -14.80 9.06 4.69
N ALA A 172 -15.23 9.26 3.44
CA ALA A 172 -16.34 10.16 3.09
C ALA A 172 -17.66 9.74 3.73
N LEU A 173 -17.96 8.44 3.70
CA LEU A 173 -19.17 7.88 4.27
C LEU A 173 -19.19 8.09 5.79
N PHE A 174 -18.09 7.76 6.49
CA PHE A 174 -17.96 8.06 7.92
C PHE A 174 -18.03 9.57 8.22
N ALA A 175 -17.39 10.40 7.39
CA ALA A 175 -17.44 11.85 7.55
C ALA A 175 -18.87 12.40 7.41
N SER A 176 -19.67 11.85 6.49
CA SER A 176 -21.07 12.25 6.28
C SER A 176 -21.94 11.92 7.50
N VAL A 177 -21.79 10.71 8.05
CA VAL A 177 -22.51 10.29 9.28
C VAL A 177 -22.07 11.12 10.49
N LYS A 178 -20.77 11.36 10.62
CA LYS A 178 -20.21 12.25 11.66
C LYS A 178 -20.75 13.66 11.57
N GLU A 179 -20.77 14.24 10.38
CA GLU A 179 -21.23 15.62 10.23
C GLU A 179 -22.73 15.76 10.50
N ARG A 180 -23.54 14.72 10.24
CA ARG A 180 -24.95 14.67 10.68
C ARG A 180 -25.09 14.78 12.20
N VAL A 181 -24.28 14.04 12.97
CA VAL A 181 -24.28 14.12 14.45
C VAL A 181 -23.74 15.46 14.93
N ARG A 182 -22.73 16.01 14.26
CA ARG A 182 -22.12 17.29 14.64
C ARG A 182 -23.03 18.50 14.38
N ALA A 183 -23.75 18.50 13.26
CA ALA A 183 -24.63 19.59 12.85
C ALA A 183 -26.03 19.49 13.47
N GLY A 184 -26.40 18.33 14.01
CA GLY A 184 -27.67 18.12 14.69
C GLY A 184 -27.75 18.90 15.99
N ASP A 185 -28.88 19.58 16.20
CA ASP A 185 -29.22 20.17 17.49
C ASP A 185 -29.83 19.10 18.39
N PHE A 186 -29.10 18.71 19.43
CA PHE A 186 -29.46 17.59 20.30
C PHE A 186 -30.81 17.77 21.01
N GLU A 187 -31.29 19.00 21.18
CA GLU A 187 -32.58 19.29 21.81
C GLU A 187 -33.78 19.00 20.88
N THR A 188 -33.57 19.03 19.56
CA THR A 188 -34.63 18.86 18.56
C THR A 188 -34.62 17.49 17.89
N MET A 189 -33.53 16.73 18.01
CA MET A 189 -33.40 15.40 17.42
C MET A 189 -34.33 14.40 18.09
N THR A 190 -35.14 13.72 17.28
CA THR A 190 -36.07 12.69 17.75
C THR A 190 -35.38 11.32 17.85
N ASP A 191 -35.99 10.39 18.57
CA ASP A 191 -35.50 8.99 18.61
C ASP A 191 -35.40 8.36 17.21
N ARG A 192 -36.27 8.77 16.27
CA ARG A 192 -36.22 8.31 14.87
C ARG A 192 -34.96 8.79 14.15
N ASP A 193 -34.52 10.02 14.42
CA ASP A 193 -33.29 10.56 13.83
C ASP A 193 -32.06 9.82 14.33
N TRP A 194 -32.01 9.52 15.64
CA TRP A 194 -30.96 8.71 16.24
C TRP A 194 -30.96 7.27 15.72
N GLN A 195 -32.14 6.69 15.52
CA GLN A 195 -32.27 5.38 14.92
C GLN A 195 -31.73 5.37 13.47
N ASP A 196 -32.06 6.37 12.64
CA ASP A 196 -31.54 6.45 11.27
C ASP A 196 -30.02 6.63 11.23
N ILE A 197 -29.46 7.48 12.10
CA ILE A 197 -28.00 7.64 12.23
C ILE A 197 -27.35 6.31 12.58
N ARG A 198 -27.91 5.57 13.53
CA ARG A 198 -27.38 4.27 13.97
C ARG A 198 -27.46 3.23 12.85
N GLU A 199 -28.58 3.13 12.16
CA GLU A 199 -28.71 2.19 11.03
C GLU A 199 -27.76 2.54 9.88
N THR A 200 -27.58 3.83 9.60
CA THR A 200 -26.65 4.30 8.59
C THR A 200 -25.21 4.03 9.00
N TYR A 201 -24.84 4.29 10.27
CA TYR A 201 -23.53 3.93 10.82
C TYR A 201 -23.27 2.42 10.70
N ASN A 202 -24.25 1.57 11.05
CA ASN A 202 -24.13 0.12 10.93
C ASN A 202 -23.91 -0.34 9.50
N ALA A 203 -24.62 0.27 8.54
CA ALA A 203 -24.39 -0.03 7.12
C ALA A 203 -22.97 0.36 6.66
N VAL A 204 -22.39 1.44 7.19
CA VAL A 204 -20.98 1.81 6.94
C VAL A 204 -20.03 0.80 7.58
N LEU A 205 -20.33 0.31 8.80
CA LEU A 205 -19.55 -0.73 9.47
C LEU A 205 -19.55 -2.05 8.68
N ASP A 206 -20.72 -2.49 8.22
CA ASP A 206 -20.86 -3.71 7.41
C ASP A 206 -20.09 -3.60 6.10
N LEU A 207 -20.13 -2.44 5.45
CA LEU A 207 -19.33 -2.17 4.26
C LEU A 207 -17.83 -2.20 4.56
N THR A 208 -17.41 -1.62 5.68
CA THR A 208 -16.01 -1.65 6.12
C THR A 208 -15.53 -3.09 6.34
N ALA A 209 -16.35 -3.93 6.98
CA ALA A 209 -16.04 -5.34 7.20
C ALA A 209 -15.96 -6.12 5.87
N ALA A 210 -16.85 -5.85 4.92
CA ALA A 210 -16.80 -6.45 3.59
C ALA A 210 -15.54 -6.04 2.82
N LEU A 211 -15.15 -4.76 2.90
CA LEU A 211 -13.92 -4.24 2.31
C LEU A 211 -12.68 -4.84 2.98
N ASN A 212 -12.62 -4.98 4.31
CA ASN A 212 -11.49 -5.62 5.00
C ASN A 212 -11.28 -7.07 4.58
N ARG A 213 -12.36 -7.85 4.36
CA ARG A 213 -12.25 -9.23 3.86
C ARG A 213 -11.69 -9.31 2.43
N LEU A 214 -11.93 -8.28 1.62
CA LEU A 214 -11.49 -8.23 0.23
C LEU A 214 -10.09 -7.63 0.08
N LEU A 215 -9.85 -6.51 0.76
CA LEU A 215 -8.64 -5.71 0.66
C LEU A 215 -7.56 -6.13 1.66
N GLY A 216 -7.90 -6.82 2.75
CA GLY A 216 -6.94 -7.16 3.80
C GLY A 216 -5.66 -7.84 3.29
N PRO A 217 -5.77 -8.89 2.45
CA PRO A 217 -4.58 -9.52 1.84
C PRO A 217 -3.80 -8.58 0.92
N ILE A 218 -4.49 -7.69 0.20
CA ILE A 218 -3.88 -6.70 -0.69
C ILE A 218 -3.10 -5.66 0.14
N ILE A 219 -3.71 -5.15 1.23
CA ILE A 219 -3.07 -4.25 2.19
C ILE A 219 -1.80 -4.90 2.74
N LEU A 220 -1.89 -6.17 3.18
CA LEU A 220 -0.74 -6.89 3.73
C LEU A 220 0.41 -6.96 2.72
N ILE A 221 0.16 -7.43 1.49
CA ILE A 221 1.20 -7.53 0.45
C ILE A 221 1.74 -6.14 0.07
N SER A 222 0.87 -5.13 0.01
CA SER A 222 1.27 -3.74 -0.29
C SER A 222 2.25 -3.21 0.75
N TYR A 223 1.95 -3.39 2.05
CA TYR A 223 2.85 -2.98 3.13
C TYR A 223 4.14 -3.79 3.15
N THR A 224 4.06 -5.12 2.99
CA THR A 224 5.26 -5.97 2.97
C THR A 224 6.17 -5.59 1.80
N SER A 225 5.62 -5.35 0.62
CA SER A 225 6.40 -4.94 -0.55
C SER A 225 7.02 -3.55 -0.36
N GLY A 226 6.26 -2.58 0.15
CA GLY A 226 6.79 -1.24 0.46
C GLY A 226 7.94 -1.28 1.46
N LEU A 227 7.80 -2.04 2.55
CA LEU A 227 8.85 -2.23 3.54
C LEU A 227 10.07 -2.95 2.96
N TRP A 228 9.88 -3.96 2.13
CA TRP A 228 10.97 -4.65 1.44
C TRP A 228 11.84 -3.70 0.62
N PHE A 229 11.23 -2.80 -0.17
CA PHE A 229 11.98 -1.81 -0.94
C PHE A 229 12.67 -0.76 -0.08
N ILE A 230 12.02 -0.29 0.99
CA ILE A 230 12.59 0.73 1.89
C ILE A 230 13.78 0.15 2.65
N CYS A 231 13.59 -0.96 3.37
CA CYS A 231 14.68 -1.62 4.11
C CYS A 231 15.80 -2.08 3.18
N GLY A 232 15.45 -2.62 2.01
CA GLY A 232 16.43 -3.01 1.01
C GLY A 232 17.25 -1.85 0.46
N GLY A 233 16.60 -0.70 0.22
CA GLY A 233 17.26 0.51 -0.23
C GLY A 233 18.23 1.08 0.81
N ILE A 234 17.82 1.11 2.08
CA ILE A 234 18.67 1.60 3.17
C ILE A 234 19.88 0.68 3.38
N LEU A 235 19.67 -0.65 3.40
CA LEU A 235 20.76 -1.62 3.53
C LEU A 235 21.78 -1.50 2.39
N LEU A 236 21.30 -1.32 1.15
CA LEU A 236 22.19 -1.15 0.00
C LEU A 236 22.97 0.19 0.05
N LEU A 237 22.34 1.24 0.57
CA LEU A 237 22.98 2.55 0.78
C LEU A 237 24.08 2.46 1.86
N LEU A 238 23.80 1.75 2.95
CA LEU A 238 24.71 1.50 4.06
C LEU A 238 25.92 0.65 3.69
N ALA A 239 25.70 -0.41 2.92
CA ALA A 239 26.74 -1.34 2.50
C ALA A 239 27.70 -0.74 1.45
N GLY A 240 27.55 0.54 1.08
CA GLY A 240 28.36 1.17 0.04
C GLY A 240 28.15 0.57 -1.35
N GLY A 241 26.99 -0.06 -1.59
CA GLY A 241 26.71 -0.84 -2.80
C GLY A 241 26.69 -0.05 -4.11
N ALA A 242 26.71 1.29 -4.03
CA ALA A 242 26.85 2.17 -5.18
C ALA A 242 28.14 2.99 -5.05
N THR A 243 29.20 2.58 -5.75
CA THR A 243 30.47 3.32 -5.82
C THR A 243 30.40 4.48 -6.81
N GLU A 244 29.49 4.43 -7.78
CA GLU A 244 29.26 5.50 -8.75
C GLU A 244 28.21 6.50 -8.26
N PRO A 245 28.46 7.82 -8.39
CA PRO A 245 27.53 8.85 -7.92
C PRO A 245 26.16 8.79 -8.62
N SER A 246 26.12 8.34 -9.88
CA SER A 246 24.87 8.12 -10.63
C SER A 246 23.99 7.02 -10.00
N LYS A 247 24.61 5.92 -9.56
CA LYS A 247 23.92 4.79 -8.92
C LYS A 247 23.44 5.14 -7.51
N GLN A 248 24.19 5.96 -6.78
CA GLN A 248 23.78 6.47 -5.46
C GLN A 248 22.54 7.36 -5.56
N VAL A 249 22.53 8.29 -6.52
CA VAL A 249 21.37 9.18 -6.75
C VAL A 249 20.14 8.37 -7.15
N TYR A 250 20.28 7.38 -8.04
CA TYR A 250 19.20 6.47 -8.40
C TYR A 250 18.62 5.73 -7.19
N LEU A 251 19.49 5.15 -6.36
CA LEU A 251 19.09 4.39 -5.18
C LEU A 251 18.31 5.26 -4.20
N PHE A 252 18.82 6.46 -3.93
CA PHE A 252 18.17 7.41 -3.03
C PHE A 252 16.80 7.85 -3.54
N LEU A 253 16.70 8.26 -4.82
CA LEU A 253 15.42 8.67 -5.43
C LEU A 253 14.40 7.53 -5.42
N SER A 254 14.82 6.31 -5.72
CA SER A 254 13.96 5.12 -5.68
C SER A 254 13.43 4.86 -4.27
N MET A 255 14.30 4.93 -3.25
CA MET A 255 13.91 4.74 -1.85
C MET A 255 12.90 5.80 -1.38
N VAL A 256 13.16 7.07 -1.71
CA VAL A 256 12.24 8.17 -1.39
C VAL A 256 10.89 7.96 -2.05
N PHE A 257 10.86 7.53 -3.31
CA PHE A 257 9.61 7.24 -4.01
C PHE A 257 8.78 6.15 -3.33
N TRP A 258 9.38 5.01 -2.99
CA TRP A 258 8.70 3.93 -2.27
C TRP A 258 8.21 4.38 -0.89
N SER A 259 9.00 5.20 -0.19
CA SER A 259 8.61 5.79 1.09
C SER A 259 7.39 6.70 0.95
N VAL A 260 7.41 7.62 -0.02
CA VAL A 260 6.29 8.53 -0.29
C VAL A 260 5.02 7.75 -0.64
N ARG A 261 5.11 6.72 -1.48
CA ARG A 261 3.97 5.84 -1.80
C ARG A 261 3.38 5.19 -0.56
N LEU A 262 4.21 4.58 0.27
CA LEU A 262 3.77 3.93 1.51
C LEU A 262 3.09 4.93 2.46
N VAL A 263 3.68 6.11 2.62
CA VAL A 263 3.12 7.19 3.46
C VAL A 263 1.77 7.65 2.93
N LEU A 264 1.64 7.95 1.63
CA LEU A 264 0.40 8.40 1.02
C LEU A 264 -0.72 7.34 1.15
N ALA A 265 -0.40 6.08 0.85
CA ALA A 265 -1.34 4.97 1.01
C ALA A 265 -1.79 4.83 2.47
N THR A 266 -0.85 4.94 3.43
CA THR A 266 -1.15 4.89 4.86
C THR A 266 -2.02 6.05 5.31
N ILE A 267 -1.77 7.28 4.84
CA ILE A 267 -2.58 8.45 5.17
C ILE A 267 -4.01 8.28 4.65
N ALA A 268 -4.17 7.79 3.42
CA ALA A 268 -5.48 7.51 2.84
C ALA A 268 -6.23 6.46 3.66
N MET A 269 -5.62 5.31 3.93
CA MET A 269 -6.24 4.22 4.70
C MET A 269 -6.55 4.61 6.16
N SER A 270 -5.62 5.31 6.82
CA SER A 270 -5.82 5.75 8.22
C SER A 270 -6.88 6.83 8.37
N SER A 271 -7.24 7.55 7.30
CA SER A 271 -8.32 8.54 7.34
C SER A 271 -9.66 7.92 7.76
N VAL A 272 -9.92 6.65 7.40
CA VAL A 272 -11.12 5.91 7.82
C VAL A 272 -11.17 5.78 9.35
N PHE A 273 -10.06 5.35 9.95
CA PHE A 273 -9.95 5.21 11.40
C PHE A 273 -10.10 6.56 12.11
N GLU A 274 -9.51 7.63 11.57
CA GLU A 274 -9.63 8.98 12.13
C GLU A 274 -11.07 9.51 12.06
N GLN A 275 -11.79 9.30 10.96
CA GLN A 275 -13.20 9.71 10.86
C GLN A 275 -14.09 8.92 11.84
N ASN A 276 -13.88 7.61 11.98
CA ASN A 276 -14.59 6.81 12.97
C ASN A 276 -14.26 7.23 14.41
N LYS A 277 -13.00 7.53 14.70
CA LYS A 277 -12.58 8.08 16.01
C LYS A 277 -13.20 9.45 16.29
N ALA A 278 -13.29 10.32 15.28
CA ALA A 278 -13.93 11.62 15.42
C ALA A 278 -15.45 11.51 15.63
N PHE A 279 -16.13 10.58 14.93
CA PHE A 279 -17.54 10.26 15.16
C PHE A 279 -17.81 9.95 16.64
N ARG A 280 -17.02 9.06 17.24
CA ARG A 280 -17.14 8.69 18.66
C ARG A 280 -16.98 9.90 19.59
N ARG A 281 -16.04 10.79 19.31
CA ARG A 281 -15.83 12.01 20.10
C ARG A 281 -17.04 12.94 20.07
N HIS A 282 -17.66 13.12 18.91
CA HIS A 282 -18.87 13.93 18.80
C HIS A 282 -20.06 13.29 19.49
N LEU A 283 -20.16 11.95 19.45
CA LEU A 283 -21.21 11.22 20.14
C LEU A 283 -21.09 11.33 21.67
N HIS A 284 -19.87 11.35 22.21
CA HIS A 284 -19.62 11.60 23.64
C HIS A 284 -19.86 13.06 24.07
N ALA A 285 -20.01 14.00 23.14
CA ALA A 285 -20.31 15.39 23.45
C ALA A 285 -21.80 15.64 23.72
N VAL A 286 -22.67 14.64 23.51
CA VAL A 286 -24.11 14.74 23.79
C VAL A 286 -24.32 14.87 25.30
N PRO A 287 -25.04 15.90 25.78
CA PRO A 287 -25.33 16.07 27.20
C PRO A 287 -26.08 14.88 27.80
N SER A 288 -25.73 14.47 29.02
CA SER A 288 -26.38 13.34 29.72
C SER A 288 -27.88 13.51 29.92
N ALA A 289 -28.39 14.75 29.92
CA ALA A 289 -29.82 15.05 30.05
C ALA A 289 -30.63 14.70 28.78
N LEU A 290 -29.99 14.69 27.61
CA LEU A 290 -30.60 14.37 26.30
C LEU A 290 -30.24 12.94 25.84
N TYR A 291 -29.70 12.15 26.76
CA TYR A 291 -29.15 10.83 26.46
C TYR A 291 -30.25 9.78 26.44
N GLY A 292 -30.96 9.71 25.31
CA GLY A 292 -32.02 8.73 25.07
C GLY A 292 -31.50 7.29 24.92
N TYR A 293 -32.43 6.34 24.82
CA TYR A 293 -32.13 4.92 24.64
C TYR A 293 -31.31 4.65 23.36
N GLU A 294 -31.66 5.33 22.25
CA GLU A 294 -30.98 5.19 20.96
C GLU A 294 -29.54 5.73 20.99
N VAL A 295 -29.34 6.88 21.64
CA VAL A 295 -28.00 7.47 21.84
C VAL A 295 -27.13 6.52 22.65
N ASN A 296 -27.66 5.98 23.76
CA ASN A 296 -26.91 5.04 24.58
C ASN A 296 -26.48 3.79 23.80
N ARG A 297 -27.40 3.23 23.00
CA ARG A 297 -27.11 2.05 22.19
C ARG A 297 -26.06 2.34 21.12
N LEU A 298 -26.16 3.48 20.44
CA LEU A 298 -25.18 3.91 19.44
C LEU A 298 -23.80 4.13 20.08
N THR A 299 -23.74 4.76 21.25
CA THR A 299 -22.48 4.99 21.98
C THR A 299 -21.83 3.69 22.39
N MET A 300 -22.59 2.77 22.99
CA MET A 300 -22.07 1.45 23.37
C MET A 300 -21.48 0.71 22.17
N GLN A 301 -22.16 0.76 21.03
CA GLN A 301 -21.68 0.12 19.81
C GLN A 301 -20.41 0.75 19.25
N ALA A 302 -20.36 2.09 19.24
CA ALA A 302 -19.22 2.83 18.71
C ALA A 302 -17.98 2.72 19.65
N CYS A 303 -18.18 2.68 20.97
CA CYS A 303 -17.10 2.48 21.94
C CYS A 303 -16.44 1.11 21.82
N HIS A 304 -17.24 0.05 21.60
CA HIS A 304 -16.71 -1.32 21.53
C HIS A 304 -16.03 -1.68 20.21
N SER A 305 -16.23 -0.90 19.14
CA SER A 305 -15.79 -1.27 17.79
C SER A 305 -14.72 -0.30 17.29
N GLU A 306 -13.44 -0.67 17.43
CA GLU A 306 -12.35 0.05 16.76
C GLU A 306 -12.33 -0.30 15.27
N VAL A 307 -13.14 0.42 14.51
CA VAL A 307 -13.32 0.15 13.08
C VAL A 307 -12.34 0.99 12.25
N GLY A 308 -11.55 0.29 11.45
CA GLY A 308 -10.59 0.83 10.48
C GLY A 308 -10.22 -0.24 9.45
N LEU A 309 -9.42 0.14 8.45
CA LEU A 309 -8.91 -0.83 7.47
C LEU A 309 -7.81 -1.69 8.10
N THR A 310 -7.83 -3.01 7.87
CA THR A 310 -6.88 -3.95 8.47
C THR A 310 -6.10 -4.74 7.44
N GLY A 311 -4.83 -5.02 7.73
CA GLY A 311 -4.00 -5.94 6.96
C GLY A 311 -4.22 -7.38 7.40
N MET A 312 -5.35 -8.00 7.01
CA MET A 312 -5.77 -9.33 7.46
C MET A 312 -5.85 -9.46 8.99
N ASP A 313 -6.29 -8.40 9.67
CA ASP A 313 -6.37 -8.32 11.14
C ASP A 313 -5.02 -8.48 11.89
N PHE A 314 -3.89 -8.56 11.18
CA PHE A 314 -2.56 -8.47 11.82
C PHE A 314 -2.29 -7.09 12.40
N PHE A 315 -2.74 -6.05 11.70
CA PHE A 315 -2.63 -4.66 12.13
C PHE A 315 -3.78 -3.83 11.55
N THR A 316 -4.22 -2.85 12.33
CA THR A 316 -5.15 -1.80 11.86
C THR A 316 -4.35 -0.63 11.33
N VAL A 317 -4.68 -0.15 10.14
CA VAL A 317 -3.96 0.94 9.50
C VAL A 317 -4.30 2.27 10.19
N THR A 318 -3.35 2.77 10.98
CA THR A 318 -3.44 4.06 11.67
C THR A 318 -2.19 4.91 11.40
N ARG A 319 -2.26 6.20 11.72
CA ARG A 319 -1.07 7.08 11.64
C ARG A 319 0.03 6.68 12.63
N SER A 320 -0.34 6.03 13.75
CA SER A 320 0.64 5.52 14.70
C SER A 320 1.40 4.32 14.15
N VAL A 321 0.76 3.42 13.40
CA VAL A 321 1.45 2.30 12.74
C VAL A 321 2.55 2.80 11.80
N LEU A 322 2.30 3.88 11.05
CA LEU A 322 3.34 4.51 10.22
C LEU A 322 4.55 4.97 11.05
N LEU A 323 4.31 5.66 12.16
CA LEU A 323 5.38 6.15 13.05
C LEU A 323 6.14 4.98 13.69
N THR A 324 5.44 3.93 14.12
CA THR A 324 6.06 2.72 14.66
C THR A 324 6.92 2.05 13.59
N LEU A 325 6.43 1.89 12.36
CA LEU A 325 7.21 1.31 11.26
C LEU A 325 8.48 2.10 10.99
N VAL A 326 8.38 3.42 10.86
CA VAL A 326 9.55 4.29 10.67
C VAL A 326 10.55 4.17 11.83
N GLY A 327 10.05 4.15 13.07
CA GLY A 327 10.89 3.97 14.26
C GLY A 327 11.59 2.61 14.26
N THR A 328 10.87 1.52 13.94
CA THR A 328 11.46 0.17 13.89
C THR A 328 12.51 0.02 12.80
N VAL A 329 12.27 0.60 11.61
CA VAL A 329 13.27 0.63 10.54
C VAL A 329 14.48 1.41 11.02
N ALA A 330 14.32 2.64 11.52
CA ALA A 330 15.43 3.44 12.02
C ALA A 330 16.22 2.72 13.13
N SER A 331 15.56 2.08 14.09
CA SER A 331 16.22 1.31 15.15
C SER A 331 17.00 0.13 14.59
N TYR A 332 16.43 -0.63 13.66
CA TYR A 332 17.10 -1.76 13.02
C TYR A 332 18.36 -1.31 12.28
N GLU A 333 18.28 -0.21 11.53
CA GLU A 333 19.40 0.33 10.78
C GLU A 333 20.51 0.87 11.70
N VAL A 334 20.17 1.53 12.81
CA VAL A 334 21.16 1.97 13.80
C VAL A 334 21.88 0.77 14.40
N VAL A 335 21.16 -0.31 14.71
CA VAL A 335 21.75 -1.54 15.24
C VAL A 335 22.67 -2.19 14.20
N LEU A 336 22.24 -2.27 12.94
CA LEU A 336 23.09 -2.78 11.85
C LEU A 336 24.37 -1.97 11.67
N MET A 337 24.30 -0.63 11.72
CA MET A 337 25.48 0.24 11.66
C MET A 337 26.48 0.00 12.80
N GLN A 338 25.99 -0.42 13.98
CA GLN A 338 26.84 -0.74 15.12
C GLN A 338 27.58 -2.07 14.95
N PHE A 339 26.95 -3.07 14.32
CA PHE A 339 27.54 -4.37 14.06
C PHE A 339 28.42 -4.41 12.80
N SER A 340 28.22 -3.51 11.85
CA SER A 340 29.05 -3.41 10.65
C SER A 340 30.40 -2.72 10.87
N ARG A 341 30.79 -2.47 12.13
CA ARG A 341 32.02 -1.77 12.54
C ARG A 341 32.89 -2.69 13.40
#